data_AF-A0A9E5XPF3-F1
#
_entry.id   AF-A0A9E5XPF3-F1
#
_cell.length_a   1.000
_cell.length_b   1.000
_cell.length_c   1.000
_cell.angle_alpha   90.00
_cell.angle_beta   90.00
_cell.angle_gamma   90.00
#
_symmetry.space_group_name_H-M   'P 1'
#
loop_
_entity.id
_entity.type
_entity.pdbx_description
1 polymer ?
#
loop_
_entity_poly.entity_id
_entity_poly.type
_entity_poly.pdbx_seq_one_letter_code
_entity_poly.pdbx_strand_id
1 'polypeptide(L)'
;RQRGMVYTELPNGKIENIYEATFINKSGRPLKGLQLKLIEPKNLHAEMRVAGTDDNLNLKKEDVKQMMLFIDVPKDEVHGKVPIRVGVFDEKGEKLDDYKTIFFAPME
;
A
#
# COMPACT_ATOMS: atom_id res chain seq x y z
N ARG A 1 -23.73 -0.17 6.94
CA ARG A 1 -23.79 0.32 5.54
C ARG A 1 -22.98 1.60 5.48
N GLN A 2 -21.71 1.56 5.05
CA GLN A 2 -21.00 2.80 4.73
C GLN A 2 -21.35 3.20 3.29
N ARG A 3 -21.87 4.42 3.16
CA ARG A 3 -22.19 5.12 1.91
C ARG A 3 -20.94 5.90 1.49
N GLY A 4 -20.60 5.90 0.21
CA GLY A 4 -19.56 6.76 -0.35
C GLY A 4 -18.43 5.97 -1.00
N MET A 5 -17.96 6.47 -2.15
CA MET A 5 -17.01 5.81 -3.05
C MET A 5 -15.71 5.41 -2.35
N VAL A 6 -15.18 4.22 -2.69
CA VAL A 6 -14.01 3.58 -2.05
C VAL A 6 -12.70 3.96 -2.76
N TYR A 7 -12.77 4.84 -3.75
CA TYR A 7 -11.68 5.25 -4.61
C TYR A 7 -11.85 6.71 -5.06
N THR A 8 -10.74 7.34 -5.42
CA THR A 8 -10.71 8.71 -5.96
C THR A 8 -10.20 8.65 -7.40
N GLU A 9 -10.90 9.29 -8.34
CA GLU A 9 -10.37 9.50 -9.69
C GLU A 9 -9.47 10.74 -9.71
N LEU A 10 -8.21 10.54 -10.07
CA LEU A 10 -7.23 11.61 -10.20
C LEU A 10 -7.26 12.20 -11.62
N PRO A 11 -7.02 13.51 -11.79
CA PRO A 11 -7.07 14.19 -13.09
C PRO A 11 -6.02 13.68 -14.09
N ASN A 12 -5.01 12.95 -13.62
CA ASN A 12 -3.97 12.31 -14.44
C ASN A 12 -4.40 10.94 -15.00
N GLY A 13 -5.67 10.55 -14.88
CA GLY A 13 -6.19 9.28 -15.38
C GLY A 13 -5.91 8.07 -14.49
N LYS A 14 -5.55 8.29 -13.21
CA LYS A 14 -5.33 7.22 -12.23
C LYS A 14 -6.49 7.12 -11.25
N ILE A 15 -6.65 5.92 -10.69
CA ILE A 15 -7.51 5.64 -9.55
C ILE A 15 -6.63 5.54 -8.31
N GLU A 16 -6.97 6.29 -7.26
CA GLU A 16 -6.30 6.25 -5.96
C GLU A 16 -7.18 5.50 -4.96
N ASN A 17 -6.58 4.61 -4.17
CA ASN A 17 -7.18 4.04 -2.96
C ASN A 17 -6.31 4.42 -1.75
N ILE A 18 -6.98 4.79 -0.66
CA ILE A 18 -6.33 5.15 0.61
C ILE A 18 -6.64 4.05 1.64
N TYR A 19 -5.59 3.52 2.25
CA TYR A 19 -5.69 2.51 3.29
C TYR A 19 -5.05 3.02 4.57
N GLU A 20 -5.70 2.78 5.71
CA GLU A 20 -5.04 2.92 7.01
C GLU A 20 -4.24 1.64 7.28
N ALA A 21 -2.92 1.77 7.46
CA ALA A 21 -2.01 0.67 7.72
C ALA A 21 -1.37 0.82 9.10
N THR A 22 -1.41 -0.27 9.88
CA THR A 22 -0.73 -0.34 11.19
C THR A 22 0.51 -1.21 11.08
N PHE A 23 1.66 -0.61 11.33
CA PHE A 23 2.96 -1.27 11.32
C PHE A 23 3.42 -1.54 12.75
N ILE A 24 3.75 -2.81 13.04
CA ILE A 24 4.14 -3.25 14.38
C ILE A 24 5.51 -3.93 14.27
N ASN A 25 6.53 -3.34 14.89
CA ASN A 25 7.83 -4.00 14.99
C ASN A 25 7.86 -4.95 16.18
N LYS A 26 7.60 -6.24 15.93
CA LYS A 26 7.68 -7.30 16.94
C LYS A 26 9.11 -7.79 17.21
N SER A 27 10.11 -7.26 16.51
CA SER A 27 11.51 -7.65 16.66
C SER A 27 12.16 -6.94 17.84
N GLY A 28 13.14 -7.60 18.45
CA GLY A 28 13.98 -7.00 19.50
C GLY A 28 14.98 -5.93 19.01
N ARG A 29 14.92 -5.54 17.73
CA ARG A 29 15.83 -4.58 17.09
C ARG A 29 15.05 -3.57 16.24
N PRO A 30 15.56 -2.34 16.04
CA PRO A 30 14.95 -1.39 15.12
C PRO A 30 14.96 -1.93 13.68
N LEU A 31 13.89 -1.65 12.94
CA LEU A 31 13.78 -1.92 11.51
C LEU A 31 13.89 -0.59 10.76
N LYS A 32 14.80 -0.51 9.79
CA LYS A 32 15.04 0.69 9.00
C LYS A 32 14.86 0.40 7.52
N GLY A 33 14.58 1.45 6.76
CA GLY A 33 14.45 1.40 5.30
C GLY A 33 13.46 0.36 4.80
N LEU A 34 12.34 0.18 5.51
CA LEU A 34 11.28 -0.72 5.05
C LEU A 34 10.62 -0.12 3.80
N GLN A 35 10.46 -0.96 2.78
CA GLN A 35 9.82 -0.62 1.51
C GLN A 35 8.53 -1.40 1.36
N LEU A 36 7.50 -0.74 0.83
CA LEU A 36 6.26 -1.41 0.42
C LEU A 36 6.23 -1.52 -1.10
N LYS A 37 5.84 -2.69 -1.59
CA LYS A 37 5.70 -2.95 -3.02
C LYS A 37 4.45 -3.76 -3.28
N LEU A 38 3.75 -3.44 -4.38
CA LEU A 38 2.72 -4.31 -4.90
C LEU A 38 3.39 -5.57 -5.46
N ILE A 39 3.00 -6.74 -4.96
CA ILE A 39 3.53 -8.03 -5.41
C ILE A 39 2.52 -8.85 -6.21
N GLU A 40 1.22 -8.57 -6.04
CA GLU A 40 0.14 -9.10 -6.87
C GLU A 40 -0.95 -8.05 -7.07
N PRO A 41 -1.54 -7.92 -8.28
CA PRO A 41 -1.13 -8.57 -9.53
C PRO A 41 0.21 -8.02 -10.07
N LYS A 42 1.05 -8.89 -10.66
CA LYS A 42 2.39 -8.50 -11.15
C LYS A 42 2.37 -7.59 -12.38
N ASN A 43 1.27 -7.63 -13.13
CA ASN A 43 1.07 -6.86 -14.35
C ASN A 43 0.38 -5.51 -14.09
N LEU A 44 0.15 -5.15 -12.83
CA LEU A 44 -0.50 -3.91 -12.45
C LEU A 44 0.55 -2.84 -12.17
N HIS A 45 0.51 -1.74 -12.89
CA HIS A 45 1.41 -0.62 -12.69
C HIS A 45 0.88 0.26 -11.56
N ALA A 46 1.24 -0.08 -10.32
CA ALA A 46 0.85 0.69 -9.15
C ALA A 46 1.99 1.56 -8.62
N GLU A 47 1.67 2.80 -8.27
CA GLU A 47 2.53 3.67 -7.47
C GLU A 47 2.03 3.68 -6.03
N MET A 48 2.95 3.54 -5.08
CA MET A 48 2.62 3.46 -3.66
C MET A 48 3.30 4.59 -2.92
N ARG A 49 2.54 5.30 -2.07
CA ARG A 49 3.04 6.40 -1.24
C ARG A 49 2.57 6.20 0.19
N VAL A 50 3.44 6.45 1.16
CA VAL A 50 3.08 6.40 2.58
C VAL A 50 3.15 7.80 3.16
N ALA A 51 2.09 8.22 3.85
CA ALA A 51 2.04 9.54 4.48
C ALA A 51 3.19 9.72 5.47
N GLY A 52 3.90 10.85 5.33
CA GLY A 52 4.95 11.25 6.28
C GLY A 52 6.28 10.49 6.11
N THR A 53 6.49 9.80 4.99
CA THR A 53 7.77 9.17 4.66
C THR A 53 8.22 9.51 3.24
N ASP A 54 9.41 10.09 3.10
CA ASP A 54 10.14 10.22 1.84
C ASP A 54 10.79 8.87 1.46
N ASP A 55 9.99 7.86 1.09
CA ASP A 55 10.42 6.55 0.55
C ASP A 55 10.89 5.45 1.52
N ASN A 56 11.18 5.75 2.79
CA ASN A 56 11.66 4.75 3.75
C ASN A 56 10.94 4.77 5.10
N LEU A 57 10.29 3.66 5.45
CA LEU A 57 9.67 3.47 6.75
C LEU A 57 10.68 2.94 7.78
N ASN A 58 10.83 3.68 8.88
CA ASN A 58 11.65 3.29 10.02
C ASN A 58 10.76 3.00 11.24
N LEU A 59 10.95 1.84 11.88
CA LEU A 59 10.27 1.43 13.10
C LEU A 59 11.30 1.22 14.23
N LYS A 60 11.08 1.85 15.38
CA LYS A 60 11.90 1.57 16.56
C LYS A 60 11.62 0.15 17.07
N LYS A 61 12.45 -0.35 17.99
CA LYS A 61 12.17 -1.62 18.68
C LYS A 61 10.80 -1.54 19.36
N GLU A 62 9.95 -2.56 19.19
CA GLU A 62 8.62 -2.64 19.82
C GLU A 62 7.66 -1.49 19.45
N ASP A 63 7.95 -0.78 18.36
CA ASP A 63 7.21 0.39 17.92
C ASP A 63 5.93 0.02 17.17
N VAL A 64 4.92 0.87 17.30
CA VAL A 64 3.63 0.75 16.60
C VAL A 64 3.34 2.08 15.90
N LYS A 65 3.19 2.06 14.58
CA LYS A 65 2.88 3.23 13.78
C LYS A 65 1.64 3.02 12.93
N GLN A 66 0.72 3.97 12.98
CA GLN A 66 -0.41 4.06 12.06
C GLN A 66 -0.09 5.09 10.98
N MET A 67 -0.28 4.71 9.73
CA MET A 67 0.02 5.55 8.58
C MET A 67 -1.01 5.34 7.48
N MET A 68 -1.20 6.36 6.66
CA MET A 68 -2.02 6.24 5.45
C MET A 68 -1.15 5.77 4.28
N LEU A 69 -1.59 4.72 3.62
CA LEU A 69 -1.02 4.18 2.39
C LEU A 69 -1.90 4.58 1.22
N PHE A 70 -1.30 5.24 0.24
CA PHE A 70 -1.92 5.63 -1.01
C PHE A 70 -1.43 4.68 -2.10
N ILE A 71 -2.36 4.14 -2.88
CA ILE A 71 -2.06 3.29 -4.02
C ILE A 71 -2.74 3.89 -5.24
N ASP A 72 -1.94 4.29 -6.22
CA ASP A 72 -2.39 4.90 -7.47
C ASP A 72 -2.19 3.92 -8.61
N VAL A 73 -3.22 3.70 -9.44
CA VAL A 73 -3.18 2.76 -10.56
C VAL A 73 -3.82 3.39 -11.80
N PRO A 74 -3.26 3.22 -13.02
CA PRO A 74 -3.92 3.65 -14.25
C PRO A 74 -5.34 3.10 -14.36
N LYS A 75 -6.29 3.98 -14.70
CA LYS A 75 -7.72 3.62 -14.74
C LYS A 75 -8.02 2.51 -15.75
N ASP A 76 -7.25 2.42 -16.82
CA ASP A 76 -7.38 1.40 -17.87
C ASP A 76 -6.87 0.01 -17.47
N GLU A 77 -6.22 -0.13 -16.31
CA GLU A 77 -5.69 -1.41 -15.82
C GLU A 77 -6.57 -2.06 -14.74
N VAL A 78 -7.61 -1.38 -14.26
CA VAL A 78 -8.43 -1.82 -13.12
C VAL A 78 -9.91 -1.56 -13.33
N HIS A 79 -10.73 -2.57 -13.05
CA HIS A 79 -12.19 -2.47 -13.10
C HIS A 79 -12.81 -3.18 -11.90
N GLY A 80 -13.82 -2.56 -11.29
CA GLY A 80 -14.56 -3.13 -10.16
C GLY A 80 -13.69 -3.39 -8.93
N LYS A 81 -13.57 -4.67 -8.54
CA LYS A 81 -12.83 -5.09 -7.34
C LYS A 81 -11.62 -5.91 -7.73
N VAL A 82 -10.44 -5.38 -7.50
CA VAL A 82 -9.17 -6.03 -7.84
C VAL A 82 -8.48 -6.51 -6.55
N PRO A 83 -8.30 -7.82 -6.33
CA PRO A 83 -7.54 -8.29 -5.19
C PRO A 83 -6.07 -7.93 -5.38
N ILE A 84 -5.50 -7.26 -4.38
CA ILE A 84 -4.10 -6.84 -4.37
C ILE A 84 -3.37 -7.42 -3.17
N ARG A 85 -2.06 -7.61 -3.35
CA ARG A 85 -1.16 -8.02 -2.27
C ARG A 85 0.02 -7.07 -2.20
N VAL A 86 0.19 -6.47 -1.02
CA VAL A 86 1.28 -5.57 -0.70
C VAL A 86 2.32 -6.33 0.10
N GLY A 87 3.54 -6.40 -0.40
CA GLY A 87 4.69 -6.95 0.32
C GLY A 87 5.45 -5.86 1.07
N VAL A 88 5.97 -6.22 2.24
CA VAL A 88 6.90 -5.40 3.02
C VAL A 88 8.28 -6.01 2.92
N PHE A 89 9.26 -5.20 2.53
CA PHE A 89 10.63 -5.61 2.27
C PHE A 89 11.59 -4.80 3.12
N ASP A 90 12.70 -5.41 3.51
CA ASP A 90 13.81 -4.69 4.15
C ASP A 90 14.73 -4.01 3.13
N GLU A 91 15.74 -3.30 3.62
CA GLU A 91 16.76 -2.61 2.81
C GLU A 91 17.56 -3.53 1.88
N LYS A 92 17.60 -4.84 2.18
CA LYS A 92 18.28 -5.85 1.35
C LYS A 92 17.37 -6.44 0.28
N GLY A 93 16.08 -6.07 0.29
CA GLY A 93 15.06 -6.64 -0.58
C GLY A 93 14.53 -7.99 -0.11
N GLU A 94 14.82 -8.40 1.14
CA GLU A 94 14.25 -9.60 1.73
C GLU A 94 12.80 -9.31 2.13
N LYS A 95 11.86 -10.17 1.70
CA LYS A 95 10.44 -10.02 2.07
C LYS A 95 10.27 -10.36 3.55
N LEU A 96 9.80 -9.40 4.34
CA LEU A 96 9.50 -9.57 5.75
C LEU A 96 8.06 -10.06 5.98
N ASP A 97 7.10 -9.52 5.22
CA ASP A 97 5.68 -9.85 5.36
C ASP A 97 4.88 -9.51 4.09
N ASP A 98 3.63 -9.95 4.02
CA ASP A 98 2.67 -9.50 3.01
C ASP A 98 1.24 -9.41 3.54
N TYR A 99 0.48 -8.47 2.97
CA TYR A 99 -0.92 -8.25 3.31
C TYR A 99 -1.80 -8.24 2.07
N LYS A 100 -2.95 -8.91 2.15
CA LYS A 100 -3.96 -8.97 1.08
C LYS A 100 -5.09 -8.00 1.36
N THR A 101 -5.47 -7.22 0.36
CA THR A 101 -6.63 -6.32 0.42
C THR A 101 -7.30 -6.23 -0.94
N ILE A 102 -8.37 -5.44 -1.05
CA ILE A 102 -9.09 -5.16 -2.29
C ILE A 102 -8.84 -3.72 -2.70
N PHE A 103 -8.42 -3.55 -3.95
CA PHE A 103 -8.43 -2.28 -4.65
C PHE A 103 -9.77 -2.10 -5.35
N PHE A 104 -10.38 -0.93 -5.14
CA PHE A 104 -11.67 -0.58 -5.71
C PHE A 104 -11.47 0.39 -6.86
N ALA A 105 -12.15 0.12 -7.96
CA ALA A 105 -12.18 0.92 -9.16
C ALA A 105 -13.64 1.03 -9.64
N PRO A 106 -13.95 1.95 -10.56
CA PRO A 106 -15.25 2.01 -11.21
C PRO A 106 -15.66 0.64 -11.77
N MET A 107 -16.91 0.27 -11.54
CA MET A 107 -17.55 -0.81 -12.30
C MET A 107 -17.91 -0.20 -13.65
N GLU A 108 -17.18 -0.52 -14.71
CA GLU A 108 -17.66 -0.25 -16.07
C GLU A 108 -18.82 -1.19 -16.44
#